data_AF-A0A8S7BIP7-F1
#
_entry.id   AF-A0A8S7BIP7-F1
#
_cell.length_a   1.000
_cell.length_b   1.000
_cell.length_c   1.000
_cell.angle_alpha   90.00
_cell.angle_beta   90.00
_cell.angle_gamma   90.00
#
_symmetry.space_group_name_H-M   'P 1'
#
loop_
_entity.id
_entity.type
_entity.pdbx_description
1 polymer ?
#
loop_
_entity_poly.entity_id
_entity_poly.type
_entity_poly.pdbx_seq_one_letter_code
_entity_poly.pdbx_strand_id
1 'polypeptide(L)'
;MKYLVKEFINEKYTKAVNILKDNLKEHYHVFYCVRLSEILFPASEYGTEQFFSDFEKINSISLPVLVFDLKEGVPVIVISLDDVSYCDVLDEMDIDFMKCDSLAE
;
A
#
# COMPACT_ATOMS: atom_id res chain seq x y z
N MET A 1 -0.44 16.60 23.69
CA MET A 1 -0.27 16.08 22.32
C MET A 1 -1.61 16.15 21.62
N LYS A 2 -1.69 16.65 20.38
CA LYS A 2 -2.93 16.65 19.58
C LYS A 2 -2.76 15.62 18.48
N TYR A 3 -3.70 14.68 18.39
CA TYR A 3 -3.72 13.66 17.33
C TYR A 3 -4.85 13.98 16.36
N LEU A 4 -4.62 13.73 15.07
CA LEU A 4 -5.66 13.74 14.05
C LEU A 4 -6.00 12.29 13.73
N VAL A 5 -7.27 11.93 13.84
CA VAL A 5 -7.76 10.66 13.30
C VAL A 5 -7.89 10.87 11.79
N LYS A 6 -7.13 10.11 11.02
CA LYS A 6 -7.24 10.10 9.57
C LYS A 6 -8.14 8.93 9.17
N GLU A 7 -9.23 9.24 8.47
CA GLU A 7 -10.10 8.23 7.88
C GLU A 7 -9.44 7.73 6.59
N PHE A 8 -9.03 6.46 6.59
CA PHE A 8 -8.30 5.85 5.47
C PHE A 8 -9.18 4.92 4.62
N ILE A 9 -10.25 4.38 5.20
CA ILE A 9 -11.22 3.53 4.49
C ILE A 9 -12.57 4.21 4.57
N ASN A 10 -13.04 4.67 3.42
CA ASN A 10 -14.41 5.14 3.24
C ASN A 10 -15.26 4.04 2.61
N GLU A 11 -16.55 4.30 2.42
CA GLU A 11 -17.48 3.32 1.81
C GLU A 11 -17.01 2.78 0.45
N LYS A 12 -16.33 3.61 -0.37
CA LYS A 12 -15.83 3.20 -1.67
C LYS A 12 -14.71 2.16 -1.54
N TYR A 13 -13.74 2.41 -0.66
CA TYR A 13 -12.67 1.45 -0.38
C TYR A 13 -13.20 0.17 0.26
N THR A 14 -14.19 0.25 1.16
CA THR A 14 -14.82 -0.94 1.75
C THR A 14 -15.42 -1.86 0.67
N LYS A 15 -16.13 -1.30 -0.30
CA LYS A 15 -16.67 -2.06 -1.44
C LYS A 15 -15.55 -2.69 -2.28
N ALA A 16 -14.53 -1.92 -2.64
CA ALA A 16 -13.39 -2.40 -3.42
C ALA A 16 -12.69 -3.58 -2.73
N VAL A 17 -12.38 -3.43 -1.44
CA VAL A 17 -11.69 -4.46 -0.65
C VAL A 17 -12.50 -5.74 -0.58
N ASN A 18 -13.82 -5.67 -0.41
CA ASN A 18 -14.66 -6.87 -0.37
C ASN A 18 -14.67 -7.59 -1.73
N ILE A 19 -14.84 -6.87 -2.83
CA ILE A 19 -14.79 -7.45 -4.19
C ILE A 19 -13.44 -8.13 -4.41
N LEU A 20 -12.34 -7.44 -4.12
CA LEU A 20 -11.00 -7.99 -4.31
C LEU A 20 -10.76 -9.21 -3.43
N LYS A 21 -11.14 -9.18 -2.15
CA LYS A 21 -11.02 -10.33 -1.25
C LYS A 21 -11.78 -11.54 -1.78
N ASP A 22 -13.01 -11.36 -2.24
CA ASP A 22 -13.83 -12.47 -2.72
C ASP A 22 -13.27 -13.11 -3.99
N ASN A 23 -12.72 -12.30 -4.90
CA ASN A 23 -12.21 -12.75 -6.20
C ASN A 23 -10.76 -13.24 -6.15
N LEU A 24 -9.93 -12.77 -5.20
CA LEU A 24 -8.50 -13.04 -5.17
C LEU A 24 -8.05 -14.01 -4.07
N LYS A 25 -8.94 -14.39 -3.15
CA LYS A 25 -8.65 -15.19 -1.94
C LYS A 25 -7.88 -16.51 -2.12
N GLU A 26 -7.87 -17.10 -3.33
CA GLU A 26 -7.19 -18.39 -3.55
C GLU A 26 -5.67 -18.25 -3.60
N HIS A 27 -5.16 -17.12 -4.10
CA HIS A 27 -3.73 -16.93 -4.36
C HIS A 27 -3.17 -15.64 -3.78
N TYR A 28 -4.04 -14.68 -3.45
CA TYR A 28 -3.62 -13.37 -2.97
C TYR A 28 -4.28 -13.00 -1.65
N HIS A 29 -3.54 -12.22 -0.86
CA HIS A 29 -4.08 -11.51 0.28
C HIS A 29 -4.28 -10.03 -0.08
N VAL A 30 -5.42 -9.48 0.34
CA VAL A 30 -5.75 -8.07 0.13
C VAL A 30 -5.62 -7.35 1.46
N PHE A 31 -4.54 -6.59 1.60
CA PHE A 31 -4.35 -5.66 2.69
C PHE A 31 -4.95 -4.30 2.35
N TYR A 32 -5.29 -3.53 3.39
CA TYR A 32 -5.80 -2.18 3.26
C TYR A 32 -5.18 -1.29 4.34
N CYS A 33 -4.97 -0.02 4.02
CA CYS A 33 -4.39 0.96 4.94
C CYS A 33 -3.05 0.50 5.56
N VAL A 34 -2.15 -0.02 4.73
CA VAL A 34 -0.82 -0.49 5.15
C VAL A 34 0.22 0.60 4.93
N ARG A 35 1.15 0.77 5.87
CA ARG A 35 2.31 1.65 5.64
C ARG A 35 3.28 0.94 4.71
N LEU A 36 3.89 1.67 3.78
CA LEU A 36 4.88 1.05 2.87
C LEU A 36 6.06 0.44 3.64
N SER A 37 6.39 0.97 4.82
CA SER A 37 7.37 0.41 5.76
C SER A 37 7.02 -0.97 6.34
N GLU A 38 5.77 -1.45 6.21
CA GLU A 38 5.41 -2.82 6.63
C GLU A 38 5.87 -3.87 5.61
N ILE A 39 6.15 -3.47 4.37
CA ILE A 39 6.58 -4.37 3.29
C ILE A 39 7.97 -4.05 2.73
N LEU A 40 8.46 -2.83 2.95
CA LEU A 40 9.80 -2.41 2.58
C LEU A 40 10.64 -2.11 3.81
N PHE A 41 11.93 -2.42 3.70
CA PHE A 41 12.92 -2.12 4.72
C PHE A 41 14.12 -1.43 4.08
N PRO A 42 14.67 -0.33 4.66
CA PRO A 42 15.84 0.32 4.10
C PRO A 42 17.04 -0.64 4.04
N ALA A 43 17.77 -0.62 2.92
CA ALA A 43 18.96 -1.45 2.73
C ALA A 43 20.21 -0.90 3.44
N SER A 44 20.19 0.38 3.82
CA SER A 44 21.25 1.03 4.60
C SER A 44 21.38 0.43 6.00
N GLU A 45 22.56 0.59 6.62
CA GLU A 45 22.83 0.09 7.96
C GLU A 45 21.91 0.73 9.02
N TYR A 46 21.28 -0.11 9.84
CA TYR A 46 20.38 0.32 10.90
C TYR A 46 21.07 1.26 11.90
N GLY A 47 20.42 2.38 12.24
CA GLY A 47 20.97 3.39 13.15
C GLY A 47 21.77 4.49 12.48
N THR A 48 21.96 4.44 11.15
CA THR A 48 22.57 5.53 10.37
C THR A 48 21.54 6.60 10.00
N GLU A 49 21.98 7.84 9.76
CA GLU A 49 21.11 8.93 9.28
C GLU A 49 20.41 8.56 7.97
N GLN A 50 21.10 7.86 7.06
CA GLN A 50 20.53 7.39 5.80
C GLN A 50 19.37 6.41 6.06
N PHE A 51 19.55 5.45 6.97
CA PHE A 51 18.49 4.53 7.36
C PHE A 51 17.27 5.25 7.89
N PHE A 52 17.46 6.22 8.78
CA PHE A 52 16.34 6.98 9.34
C PHE A 52 15.61 7.79 8.27
N SER A 53 16.34 8.43 7.36
CA SER A 53 15.76 9.19 6.24
C SER A 53 14.94 8.29 5.31
N ASP A 54 15.48 7.13 4.92
CA ASP A 54 14.80 6.20 4.03
C ASP A 54 13.57 5.58 4.70
N PHE A 55 13.69 5.20 5.98
CA PHE A 55 12.57 4.70 6.76
C PHE A 55 11.46 5.74 6.90
N GLU A 56 11.79 7.00 7.18
CA GLU A 56 10.79 8.07 7.30
C GLU A 56 10.06 8.29 5.97
N LYS A 57 10.78 8.27 4.84
CA LYS A 57 10.18 8.37 3.50
C LYS A 57 9.11 7.28 3.30
N ILE A 58 9.45 6.01 3.51
CA ILE A 58 8.50 4.90 3.28
C ILE A 58 7.40 4.85 4.36
N ASN A 59 7.71 5.15 5.62
CA ASN A 59 6.73 5.16 6.71
C ASN A 59 5.70 6.29 6.57
N SER A 60 6.04 7.37 5.85
CA SER A 60 5.09 8.45 5.56
C SER A 60 3.99 8.03 4.56
N ILE A 61 4.23 6.99 3.76
CA ILE A 61 3.33 6.51 2.70
C ILE A 61 2.34 5.50 3.28
N SER A 62 1.05 5.72 3.02
CA SER A 62 -0.03 4.78 3.33
C SER A 62 -0.63 4.27 2.02
N LEU A 63 -0.59 2.95 1.84
CA LEU A 63 -1.14 2.23 0.70
C LEU A 63 -2.64 1.99 0.93
N PRO A 64 -3.54 2.42 0.02
CA PRO A 64 -4.98 2.27 0.22
C PRO A 64 -5.39 0.81 0.18
N VAL A 65 -5.01 0.10 -0.88
CA VAL A 65 -5.20 -1.33 -1.05
C VAL A 65 -3.92 -1.92 -1.62
N LEU A 66 -3.42 -2.98 -0.99
CA LEU A 66 -2.25 -3.73 -1.44
C LEU A 66 -2.66 -5.19 -1.69
N VAL A 67 -2.37 -5.69 -2.89
CA VAL A 67 -2.51 -7.10 -3.24
C VAL A 67 -1.15 -7.77 -3.09
N PHE A 68 -1.13 -8.84 -2.31
CA PHE A 68 0.08 -9.59 -1.96
C PHE A 68 -0.06 -11.03 -2.44
N ASP A 69 0.93 -11.54 -3.17
CA ASP A 69 0.95 -12.93 -3.62
C ASP A 69 1.37 -13.85 -2.47
N LEU A 70 0.50 -14.77 -2.08
CA LEU A 70 0.76 -15.69 -0.97
C LEU A 70 1.76 -16.80 -1.32
N LYS A 71 1.93 -17.09 -2.60
CA LYS A 71 2.83 -18.13 -3.10
C LYS A 71 4.25 -17.58 -3.27
N GLU A 72 4.38 -16.43 -3.91
CA GLU A 72 5.68 -15.78 -4.14
C GLU A 72 6.15 -14.96 -2.92
N GLY A 73 5.23 -14.58 -2.03
CA GLY A 73 5.55 -13.87 -0.79
C GLY A 73 5.95 -12.42 -1.02
N VAL A 74 5.43 -11.78 -2.07
CA VAL A 74 5.78 -10.42 -2.47
C VAL A 74 4.54 -9.55 -2.73
N PRO A 75 4.62 -8.22 -2.51
CA PRO A 75 3.62 -7.29 -3.00
C PRO A 75 3.56 -7.33 -4.53
N VAL A 76 2.35 -7.31 -5.10
CA VAL A 76 2.15 -7.34 -6.56
C VAL A 76 1.70 -5.98 -7.06
N ILE A 77 0.61 -5.47 -6.51
CA ILE A 77 -0.01 -4.23 -6.99
C ILE A 77 -0.64 -3.43 -5.86
N VAL A 78 -0.51 -2.10 -5.95
CA VAL A 78 -1.23 -1.13 -5.14
C VAL A 78 -2.39 -0.56 -5.95
N ILE A 79 -3.59 -0.58 -5.36
CA ILE A 79 -4.80 -0.07 -5.98
C ILE A 79 -5.29 1.16 -5.20
N SER A 80 -5.53 2.26 -5.90
CA SER A 80 -6.07 3.49 -5.34
C SER A 80 -7.34 3.94 -6.05
N LEU A 81 -8.28 4.50 -5.31
CA LEU A 81 -9.46 5.21 -5.85
C LEU A 81 -9.25 6.73 -5.91
N ASP A 82 -8.15 7.21 -5.33
CA ASP A 82 -7.76 8.61 -5.29
C ASP A 82 -6.41 8.83 -6.01
N ASP A 83 -6.10 10.09 -6.35
CA ASP A 83 -4.76 10.44 -6.81
C ASP A 83 -3.73 10.28 -5.69
N VAL A 84 -2.58 9.70 -6.04
CA VAL A 84 -1.46 9.49 -5.11
C VAL A 84 -0.19 10.09 -5.67
N SER A 85 0.65 10.64 -4.78
CA SER A 85 1.89 11.33 -5.17
C SER A 85 3.15 10.46 -5.08
N TYR A 86 2.99 9.15 -4.87
CA TYR A 86 4.08 8.22 -4.57
C TYR A 86 4.21 7.08 -5.57
N CYS A 87 3.61 7.20 -6.76
CA CYS A 87 3.73 6.19 -7.83
C CYS A 87 5.19 5.94 -8.20
N ASP A 88 5.99 7.00 -8.35
CA ASP A 88 7.42 6.88 -8.67
C ASP A 88 8.18 5.99 -7.67
N VAL A 89 7.79 6.04 -6.38
CA VAL A 89 8.40 5.20 -5.33
C VAL A 89 8.00 3.74 -5.47
N LEU A 90 6.78 3.45 -5.95
CA LEU A 90 6.34 2.08 -6.20
C LEU A 90 7.04 1.51 -7.44
N ASP A 91 7.17 2.32 -8.49
CA ASP A 91 7.87 1.94 -9.74
C ASP A 91 9.35 1.62 -9.48
N GLU A 92 10.04 2.40 -8.63
CA GLU A 92 11.42 2.12 -8.19
C GLU A 92 11.57 0.77 -7.48
N MET A 93 10.48 0.23 -6.93
CA MET A 93 10.44 -0.99 -6.11
C MET A 93 9.83 -2.18 -6.86
N ASP A 94 9.55 -2.03 -8.16
CA ASP A 94 8.91 -3.06 -9.00
C ASP A 94 7.53 -3.49 -8.45
N ILE A 95 6.79 -2.54 -7.86
CA ILE A 95 5.43 -2.74 -7.38
C ILE A 95 4.47 -2.02 -8.33
N ASP A 96 3.58 -2.77 -8.98
CA ASP A 96 2.62 -2.17 -9.89
C ASP A 96 1.67 -1.20 -9.17
N PHE A 97 1.23 -0.17 -9.88
CA PHE A 97 0.21 0.76 -9.41
C PHE A 97 -0.96 0.87 -10.38
N MET A 98 -2.18 0.78 -9.84
CA MET A 98 -3.41 1.04 -10.59
C MET A 98 -4.30 2.04 -9.88
N LYS A 99 -4.61 3.13 -10.58
CA LYS A 99 -5.71 4.02 -10.21
C LYS A 99 -7.02 3.48 -10.82
N CYS A 100 -8.05 3.38 -9.99
CA CYS A 100 -9.38 2.96 -10.39
C CYS A 100 -10.37 4.10 -10.14
N ASP A 101 -10.88 4.71 -11.21
CA ASP A 101 -11.75 5.89 -11.11
C ASP A 101 -13.15 5.56 -10.58
N SER A 102 -13.63 4.33 -10.80
CA SER A 102 -14.91 3.84 -10.28
C SER A 102 -14.95 2.33 -10.16
N LEU A 103 -15.71 1.85 -9.17
CA LEU A 103 -16.14 0.46 -9.13
C LEU A 103 -17.37 0.32 -10.02
N ALA A 104 -17.44 -0.76 -10.80
CA ALA A 104 -18.64 -1.09 -11.58
C ALA A 104 -19.86 -1.22 -10.64
N GLU A 105 -21.03 -0.78 -11.12
CA GLU A 105 -22.31 -0.80 -10.39
C GLU A 105 -22.81 -2.21 -10.06
#